data_AF-A0A7S3RCR3-F1
#
_entry.id   AF-A0A7S3RCR3-F1
#
_cell.length_a   1.000
_cell.length_b   1.000
_cell.length_c   1.000
_cell.angle_alpha   90.00
_cell.angle_beta   90.00
_cell.angle_gamma   90.00
#
_symmetry.space_group_name_H-M   'P 1'
#
loop_
_entity.id
_entity.type
_entity.pdbx_description
1 polymer ?
#
loop_
_entity_poly.entity_id
_entity_poly.type
_entity_poly.pdbx_seq_one_letter_code
_entity_poly.pdbx_strand_id
1 'polypeptide(L)'
;DFRMQAVGNALNGFWPECDDHVILYQQESTLDCAIVWEGSDDVLDWLSNFNFGPSDWCGFGMVHSGFKAKALRMLGGIDFNQVIRNKLDKCNKVTVAGHSLGGAQAELFAACANARHVEAWNVEKRLSSWLKGTPERMTPF
;
A
#
# COMPACT_ATOMS: atom_id res chain seq x y z
N ASP A 1 3.21 -23.96 -13.06
CA ASP A 1 4.01 -22.83 -13.55
C ASP A 1 3.61 -21.61 -12.74
N PHE A 2 4.54 -20.95 -12.06
CA PHE A 2 4.24 -19.80 -11.18
C PHE A 2 4.52 -18.51 -11.95
N ARG A 3 3.46 -17.83 -12.40
CA ARG A 3 3.55 -16.59 -13.17
C ARG A 3 2.79 -15.47 -12.47
N MET A 4 3.50 -14.37 -12.22
CA MET A 4 2.94 -13.12 -11.72
C MET A 4 2.93 -12.10 -12.86
N GLN A 5 1.82 -11.41 -13.04
CA GLN A 5 1.66 -10.33 -14.00
C GLN A 5 1.40 -9.01 -13.26
N ALA A 6 2.02 -7.93 -13.72
CA ALA A 6 1.78 -6.60 -13.17
C ALA A 6 0.41 -6.11 -13.69
N VAL A 7 -0.51 -5.77 -12.78
CA VAL A 7 -1.90 -5.41 -13.10
C VAL A 7 -2.29 -4.03 -12.59
N GLY A 8 -1.42 -3.34 -11.84
CA GLY A 8 -1.49 -1.89 -11.62
C GLY A 8 -0.14 -1.32 -11.16
N ASN A 9 0.15 -0.07 -11.51
CA ASN A 9 1.30 0.70 -11.04
C ASN A 9 0.83 2.10 -10.67
N ALA A 10 0.89 2.43 -9.39
CA ALA A 10 0.52 3.73 -8.87
C ALA A 10 1.76 4.56 -8.57
N LEU A 11 1.71 5.83 -8.96
CA LEU A 11 2.74 6.83 -8.69
C LEU A 11 2.17 7.90 -7.77
N ASN A 12 3.05 8.53 -7.01
CA ASN A 12 2.69 9.69 -6.21
C ASN A 12 3.47 10.94 -6.62
N GLY A 13 3.22 11.41 -7.85
CA GLY A 13 3.94 12.53 -8.47
C GLY A 13 3.61 13.94 -7.96
N PHE A 14 3.21 14.10 -6.70
CA PHE A 14 2.93 15.43 -6.16
C PHE A 14 4.20 16.29 -5.94
N TRP A 15 5.40 15.69 -5.98
CA TRP A 15 6.69 16.40 -5.91
C TRP A 15 7.77 15.73 -6.79
N PRO A 16 8.50 16.48 -7.64
CA PRO A 16 9.42 15.92 -8.65
C PRO A 16 10.70 15.23 -8.13
N GLU A 17 10.90 15.13 -6.81
CA GLU A 17 12.09 14.51 -6.20
C GLU A 17 11.80 13.19 -5.45
N CYS A 18 10.55 12.74 -5.35
CA CYS A 18 10.21 11.47 -4.68
C CYS A 18 8.94 10.86 -5.29
N ASP A 19 9.02 10.31 -6.50
CA ASP A 19 7.95 9.50 -7.06
C ASP A 19 7.94 8.15 -6.32
N ASP A 20 7.19 8.02 -5.23
CA ASP A 20 7.03 6.72 -4.55
C ASP A 20 6.17 5.81 -5.45
N HIS A 21 6.56 4.54 -5.63
CA HIS A 21 5.83 3.55 -6.41
C HIS A 21 5.10 2.49 -5.56
N VAL A 22 3.91 2.09 -6.01
CA VAL A 22 3.24 0.86 -5.56
C VAL A 22 2.74 0.05 -6.75
N ILE A 23 3.16 -1.21 -6.82
CA ILE A 23 2.78 -2.13 -7.91
C ILE A 23 1.88 -3.24 -7.37
N LEU A 24 0.78 -3.52 -8.07
CA LEU A 24 -0.06 -4.68 -7.85
C LEU A 24 0.27 -5.75 -8.88
N TYR A 25 0.67 -6.93 -8.40
CA TYR A 25 0.81 -8.13 -9.21
C TYR A 25 -0.33 -9.10 -8.94
N GLN A 26 -0.71 -9.89 -9.95
CA GLN A 26 -1.65 -11.02 -9.81
C GLN A 26 -1.03 -12.30 -10.35
N GLN A 27 -1.23 -13.39 -9.63
CA GLN A 27 -0.84 -14.74 -10.02
C GLN A 27 -1.89 -15.32 -10.97
N GLU A 28 -1.48 -15.80 -12.15
CA GLU A 28 -2.42 -16.12 -13.24
C GLU A 28 -3.41 -17.27 -12.93
N SER A 29 -3.04 -18.21 -12.06
CA SER A 29 -3.80 -19.45 -11.79
C SER A 29 -4.63 -19.39 -10.51
N THR A 30 -4.10 -18.82 -9.44
CA THR A 30 -4.76 -18.71 -8.12
C THR A 30 -5.48 -17.38 -7.95
N LEU A 31 -5.19 -16.39 -8.81
CA LEU A 31 -5.67 -15.01 -8.69
C LEU A 31 -5.26 -14.34 -7.36
N ASP A 32 -4.26 -14.90 -6.69
CA ASP A 32 -3.62 -14.26 -5.55
C ASP A 32 -2.85 -13.04 -6.02
N CYS A 33 -2.88 -11.98 -5.23
CA CYS A 33 -2.23 -10.72 -5.53
C CYS A 33 -1.10 -10.43 -4.56
N ALA A 34 -0.13 -9.65 -5.03
CA ALA A 34 0.90 -9.03 -4.23
C ALA A 34 0.89 -7.52 -4.47
N ILE A 35 0.72 -6.72 -3.42
CA ILE A 35 0.98 -5.27 -3.45
C ILE A 35 2.41 -5.07 -2.97
N VAL A 36 3.24 -4.50 -3.83
CA VAL A 36 4.67 -4.27 -3.55
C VAL A 36 4.90 -2.77 -3.46
N TRP A 37 5.40 -2.34 -2.31
CA TRP A 37 5.73 -0.96 -1.98
C TRP A 37 7.22 -0.71 -2.16
N GLU A 38 7.55 0.37 -2.84
CA GLU A 38 8.93 0.80 -3.03
C GLU A 38 9.58 1.28 -1.73
N GLY A 39 10.90 1.09 -1.66
CA GLY A 39 11.75 1.68 -0.62
C GLY A 39 11.99 3.17 -0.85
N SER A 40 13.02 3.71 -0.23
CA SER A 40 13.54 5.03 -0.58
C SER A 40 14.71 4.87 -1.53
N ASP A 41 14.78 5.75 -2.53
CA ASP A 41 15.88 5.77 -3.51
C ASP A 41 17.19 6.27 -2.89
N ASP A 42 17.09 7.05 -1.80
CA ASP A 42 18.19 7.45 -0.92
C ASP A 42 17.85 7.14 0.54
N VAL A 43 18.19 5.92 0.97
CA VAL A 43 17.96 5.45 2.33
C VAL A 43 18.81 6.18 3.38
N LEU A 44 19.96 6.74 3.01
CA LEU A 44 20.84 7.43 3.96
C LEU A 44 20.33 8.84 4.24
N ASP A 45 19.95 9.58 3.20
CA ASP A 45 19.35 10.90 3.35
C ASP A 45 18.00 10.84 4.08
N TRP A 46 17.19 9.83 3.74
CA TRP A 46 15.91 9.59 4.40
C TRP A 46 16.06 9.38 5.91
N LEU A 47 17.07 8.61 6.36
CA LEU A 47 17.32 8.38 7.79
C LEU A 47 17.73 9.66 8.52
N SER A 48 18.46 10.56 7.86
CA SER A 48 18.88 11.83 8.47
C SER A 48 17.78 12.90 8.54
N ASN A 49 16.85 12.91 7.58
CA ASN A 49 15.77 13.90 7.50
C ASN A 49 14.45 13.44 8.13
N PHE A 50 14.44 12.28 8.79
CA PHE A 50 13.22 11.63 9.24
C PHE A 50 12.58 12.31 10.46
N ASN A 51 11.25 12.51 10.42
CA ASN A 51 10.51 13.06 11.56
C ASN A 51 10.23 11.98 12.61
N PHE A 52 11.07 11.90 13.65
CA PHE A 52 11.03 10.88 14.71
C PHE A 52 9.82 10.91 15.67
N GLY A 53 8.87 11.82 15.46
CA GLY A 53 7.67 11.90 16.30
C GLY A 53 6.78 10.66 16.17
N PRO A 54 6.22 10.12 17.25
CA PRO A 54 5.21 9.07 17.19
C PRO A 54 3.84 9.66 16.80
N SER A 55 2.99 8.89 16.12
CA SER A 55 1.61 9.24 15.78
C SER A 55 0.71 8.02 15.80
N ASP A 56 -0.55 8.16 16.22
CA ASP A 56 -1.51 7.04 16.21
C ASP A 56 -1.75 6.51 14.79
N TRP A 57 -1.88 5.19 14.63
CA TRP A 57 -2.24 4.57 13.36
C TRP A 57 -3.34 3.54 13.53
N CYS A 58 -4.49 3.84 12.93
CA CYS A 58 -5.58 2.88 12.77
C CYS A 58 -5.92 2.15 14.08
N GLY A 59 -5.97 2.85 15.20
CA GLY A 59 -6.31 2.29 16.52
C GLY A 59 -5.28 1.34 17.15
N PHE A 60 -4.16 1.08 16.49
CA PHE A 60 -3.08 0.21 17.02
C PHE A 60 -2.08 0.97 17.92
N GLY A 61 -2.31 2.26 18.16
CA GLY A 61 -1.42 3.11 18.93
C GLY A 61 -0.31 3.72 18.08
N MET A 62 0.80 4.03 18.73
CA MET A 62 1.81 4.94 18.18
C MET A 62 2.75 4.23 17.20
N VAL A 63 2.79 4.73 15.97
CA VAL A 63 3.76 4.38 14.93
C VAL A 63 4.62 5.59 14.58
N HIS A 64 5.65 5.38 13.76
CA HIS A 64 6.50 6.48 13.31
C HIS A 64 5.73 7.44 12.38
N SER A 65 5.70 8.74 12.72
CA SER A 65 4.91 9.74 11.97
C SER A 65 5.34 9.88 10.51
N GLY A 66 6.64 9.78 10.22
CA GLY A 66 7.13 9.80 8.84
C GLY A 66 6.64 8.62 7.98
N PHE A 67 6.58 7.39 8.54
CA PHE A 67 6.01 6.23 7.83
C PHE A 67 4.52 6.41 7.60
N LYS A 68 3.79 6.88 8.61
CA LYS A 68 2.37 7.23 8.49
C LYS A 68 2.15 8.26 7.38
N ALA A 69 2.94 9.32 7.34
CA ALA A 69 2.80 10.39 6.35
C ALA A 69 3.02 9.87 4.92
N LYS A 70 4.07 9.06 4.70
CA LYS A 70 4.35 8.43 3.40
C LYS A 70 3.22 7.48 2.98
N ALA A 71 2.79 6.58 3.87
CA ALA A 71 1.68 5.67 3.60
C ALA A 71 0.39 6.42 3.26
N LEU A 72 0.00 7.43 4.05
CA LEU A 72 -1.21 8.23 3.78
C LEU A 72 -1.13 8.98 2.46
N ARG A 73 0.05 9.53 2.11
CA ARG A 73 0.22 10.24 0.85
C ARG A 73 -0.01 9.30 -0.33
N MET A 74 0.53 8.09 -0.29
CA MET A 74 0.34 7.09 -1.34
C MET A 74 -1.12 6.61 -1.39
N LEU A 75 -1.67 6.19 -0.25
CA LEU A 75 -3.04 5.67 -0.16
C LEU A 75 -4.11 6.70 -0.53
N GLY A 76 -3.84 7.98 -0.28
CA GLY A 76 -4.69 9.11 -0.67
C GLY A 76 -4.52 9.57 -2.12
N GLY A 77 -3.53 9.03 -2.85
CA GLY A 77 -3.24 9.38 -4.24
C GLY A 77 -4.32 8.90 -5.20
N ILE A 78 -4.57 9.70 -6.26
CA ILE A 78 -5.55 9.37 -7.30
C ILE A 78 -5.18 8.05 -7.98
N ASP A 79 -3.90 7.89 -8.32
CA ASP A 79 -3.37 6.70 -8.98
C ASP A 79 -3.60 5.45 -8.13
N PHE A 80 -3.22 5.47 -6.85
CA PHE A 80 -3.46 4.33 -5.96
C PHE A 80 -4.93 3.93 -5.95
N ASN A 81 -5.85 4.89 -5.82
CA ASN A 81 -7.27 4.58 -5.81
C ASN A 81 -7.75 3.99 -7.16
N GLN A 82 -7.33 4.59 -8.29
CA GLN A 82 -7.80 4.19 -9.62
C GLN A 82 -7.20 2.88 -10.11
N VAL A 83 -5.91 2.63 -9.86
CA VAL A 83 -5.17 1.52 -10.49
C VAL A 83 -4.83 0.40 -9.54
N ILE A 84 -4.88 0.60 -8.21
CA ILE A 84 -4.64 -0.42 -7.19
C ILE A 84 -5.92 -0.74 -6.42
N ARG A 85 -6.50 0.23 -5.69
CA ARG A 85 -7.61 -0.01 -4.75
C ARG A 85 -8.86 -0.60 -5.42
N ASN A 86 -9.24 -0.07 -6.59
CA ASN A 86 -10.37 -0.55 -7.38
C ASN A 86 -10.19 -1.96 -7.99
N LYS A 87 -9.04 -2.60 -7.78
CA LYS A 87 -8.73 -3.94 -8.27
C LYS A 87 -8.58 -4.97 -7.15
N LEU A 88 -8.56 -4.54 -5.89
CA LEU A 88 -8.28 -5.43 -4.75
C LEU A 88 -9.41 -6.42 -4.46
N ASP A 89 -10.63 -6.11 -4.88
CA ASP A 89 -11.79 -7.01 -4.80
C ASP A 89 -11.72 -8.18 -5.80
N LYS A 90 -10.90 -8.06 -6.86
CA LYS A 90 -10.61 -9.10 -7.85
C LYS A 90 -9.53 -10.08 -7.43
N CYS A 91 -8.92 -9.88 -6.26
CA CYS A 91 -7.87 -10.73 -5.73
C CYS A 91 -8.44 -11.86 -4.83
N ASN A 92 -7.96 -13.08 -4.99
CA ASN A 92 -8.31 -14.20 -4.11
C ASN A 92 -7.78 -14.00 -2.68
N LYS A 93 -6.51 -13.62 -2.61
CA LYS A 93 -5.76 -13.20 -1.42
C LYS A 93 -4.89 -12.02 -1.81
N VAL A 94 -4.63 -11.12 -0.86
CA VAL A 94 -3.66 -10.03 -1.04
C VAL A 94 -2.51 -10.24 -0.06
N THR A 95 -1.31 -10.37 -0.60
CA THR A 95 -0.05 -10.30 0.15
C THR A 95 0.51 -8.89 0.00
N VAL A 96 1.07 -8.33 1.06
CA VAL A 96 1.64 -6.99 1.04
C VAL A 96 3.11 -7.12 1.37
N ALA A 97 3.98 -6.48 0.58
CA ALA A 97 5.42 -6.57 0.74
C ALA A 97 6.08 -5.24 0.40
N GLY A 98 7.29 -5.05 0.89
CA GLY A 98 8.14 -3.92 0.55
C GLY A 98 9.49 -4.04 1.25
N HIS A 99 10.48 -3.30 0.77
CA HIS A 99 11.82 -3.26 1.36
C HIS A 99 12.05 -1.90 2.01
N SER A 100 12.81 -1.85 3.11
CA SER A 100 13.15 -0.61 3.84
C SER A 100 11.89 0.22 4.18
N LEU A 101 11.81 1.49 3.76
CA LEU A 101 10.61 2.34 3.87
C LEU A 101 9.34 1.64 3.35
N GLY A 102 9.44 0.95 2.20
CA GLY A 102 8.33 0.19 1.62
C GLY A 102 7.84 -0.93 2.54
N GLY A 103 8.73 -1.55 3.30
CA GLY A 103 8.37 -2.55 4.30
C GLY A 103 7.55 -1.96 5.44
N ALA A 104 7.91 -0.77 5.92
CA ALA A 104 7.13 -0.06 6.93
C ALA A 104 5.74 0.34 6.41
N GLN A 105 5.65 0.84 5.16
CA GLN A 105 4.37 1.17 4.52
C GLN A 105 3.50 -0.09 4.34
N ALA A 106 4.11 -1.20 3.91
CA ALA A 106 3.43 -2.48 3.75
C ALA A 106 2.82 -2.97 5.07
N GLU A 107 3.55 -2.88 6.18
CA GLU A 107 3.06 -3.26 7.50
C GLU A 107 1.89 -2.38 7.97
N LEU A 108 2.01 -1.06 7.82
CA LEU A 108 0.95 -0.10 8.17
C LEU A 108 -0.33 -0.38 7.38
N PHE A 109 -0.21 -0.59 6.07
CA PHE A 109 -1.34 -0.94 5.21
C PHE A 109 -1.96 -2.27 5.62
N ALA A 110 -1.15 -3.32 5.81
CA ALA A 110 -1.64 -4.65 6.17
C ALA A 110 -2.36 -4.64 7.53
N ALA A 111 -1.81 -3.97 8.53
CA ALA A 111 -2.42 -3.82 9.85
C ALA A 111 -3.81 -3.16 9.72
N CYS A 112 -3.89 -2.04 8.98
CA CYS A 112 -5.13 -1.28 8.89
C CYS A 112 -6.19 -1.94 8.00
N ALA A 113 -5.78 -2.57 6.90
CA ALA A 113 -6.67 -3.38 6.05
C ALA A 113 -7.37 -4.49 6.87
N ASN A 114 -6.63 -5.11 7.80
CA ASN A 114 -7.12 -6.20 8.65
C ASN A 114 -7.75 -5.73 9.98
N ALA A 115 -7.74 -4.44 10.29
CA ALA A 115 -8.26 -3.91 11.55
C ALA A 115 -9.79 -4.06 11.64
N ARG A 116 -10.28 -4.99 12.49
CA ARG A 116 -11.72 -5.20 12.71
C ARG A 116 -12.31 -4.34 13.82
N HIS A 117 -11.46 -3.77 14.66
CA HIS A 117 -11.84 -2.93 15.80
C HIS A 117 -11.90 -1.43 15.42
N VAL A 118 -11.59 -1.09 14.18
CA VAL A 118 -11.52 0.29 13.69
C VAL A 118 -12.70 0.53 12.77
N GLU A 119 -13.44 1.58 13.07
CA GLU A 119 -14.60 2.00 12.31
C GLU A 119 -14.24 2.52 10.92
N ALA A 120 -15.18 2.38 9.97
CA ALA A 120 -14.97 2.75 8.57
C ALA A 120 -14.81 4.27 8.34
N TRP A 121 -15.19 5.13 9.31
CA TRP A 121 -15.01 6.58 9.22
C TRP A 121 -13.55 7.00 9.48
N ASN A 122 -12.74 6.15 10.12
CA ASN A 122 -11.32 6.41 10.30
C ASN A 122 -10.62 6.49 8.93
N VAL A 123 -9.83 7.54 8.71
CA VAL A 123 -9.25 7.82 7.38
C VAL A 123 -8.25 6.75 6.96
N GLU A 124 -7.38 6.31 7.87
CA GLU A 124 -6.42 5.23 7.62
C GLU A 124 -7.15 3.95 7.19
N LYS A 125 -8.23 3.62 7.91
CA LYS A 125 -9.07 2.43 7.64
C LYS A 125 -9.76 2.52 6.30
N ARG A 126 -10.41 3.64 6.01
CA ARG A 126 -11.14 3.86 4.76
C ARG A 126 -10.22 3.72 3.55
N LEU A 127 -9.01 4.27 3.62
CA LEU A 127 -8.04 4.22 2.53
C LEU A 127 -7.41 2.83 2.37
N SER A 128 -7.22 2.09 3.46
CA SER A 128 -6.57 0.77 3.46
C SER A 128 -7.53 -0.41 3.27
N SER A 129 -8.85 -0.19 3.22
CA SER A 129 -9.85 -1.25 3.14
C SER A 129 -10.63 -1.27 1.84
N TRP A 130 -11.08 -2.48 1.50
CA TRP A 130 -11.96 -2.81 0.40
C TRP A 130 -12.89 -3.94 0.83
N LEU A 131 -14.01 -4.10 0.12
CA LEU A 131 -14.87 -5.26 0.29
C LEU A 131 -14.30 -6.41 -0.53
N LYS A 132 -14.25 -7.61 0.05
CA LYS A 132 -13.82 -8.80 -0.69
C LYS A 132 -14.86 -9.12 -1.78
N GLY A 133 -14.42 -9.13 -3.03
CA GLY A 133 -15.24 -9.48 -4.18
C GLY A 133 -15.03 -10.94 -4.62
N THR A 134 -15.53 -11.24 -5.80
CA THR A 134 -15.25 -12.50 -6.50
C THR A 134 -13.93 -12.36 -7.25
N PRO A 135 -12.94 -13.25 -7.02
CA PRO A 135 -11.66 -13.17 -7.72
C PRO A 135 -11.84 -13.24 -9.23
N GLU A 136 -11.15 -12.36 -9.95
CA GLU A 136 -11.25 -12.20 -11.41
C GLU A 136 -9.86 -11.99 -12.01
N ARG A 137 -9.58 -12.62 -13.16
CA ARG A 137 -8.33 -12.42 -13.89
C ARG A 137 -8.30 -11.00 -14.46
N MET A 138 -7.26 -10.24 -14.11
CA MET A 138 -7.03 -8.89 -14.61
C MET A 138 -6.13 -8.89 -15.84
N THR A 139 -6.30 -7.87 -16.69
CA THR A 139 -5.39 -7.59 -17.79
C THR A 139 -4.12 -6.91 -17.25
N PRO A 140 -2.93 -7.27 -17.75
CA PRO A 140 -1.71 -6.49 -17.49
C PRO A 140 -1.86 -5.03 -17.94
N PHE A 141 -1.12 -4.11 -17.33
CA PHE A 141 -1.06 -2.70 -17.72
C PHE A 141 0.17 -2.39 -18.58
#